data_AF-A0A7S1F977-F1
#
_entry.id   AF-A0A7S1F977-F1
#
_cell.length_a   1.000
_cell.length_b   1.000
_cell.length_c   1.000
_cell.angle_alpha   90.00
_cell.angle_beta   90.00
_cell.angle_gamma   90.00
#
_symmetry.space_group_name_H-M   'P 1'
#
loop_
_entity.id
_entity.type
_entity.pdbx_description
1 polymer ?
#
loop_
_entity_poly.entity_id
_entity_poly.type
_entity_poly.pdbx_seq_one_letter_code
_entity_poly.pdbx_strand_id
1 'polypeptide(L)'
;PHGVPHGLPHGFPHSVPHGVPCALGSLGSMQPMAIDLSAPPCTTTVHRPKAPPTQLPPVRPLPDGPRLMSHSTAGVGPVVGEKMANEFSMDSWASRLTFHGAVLRVDMRGMRFTDSQVARWCAWAPALFEPLVKLSQAPLANAVISFAENEIGDEGFGKIAELLTRCQVHCACLDVSRNCLTDKSVCALADLLSKFTSPFLEVRMEDNCIRGSYGITQIAQSLQGHDAYPIWRADAKQYVPILLKLSGNFIEDPAGIPQRLRETMGGLLPCLAEEPLFRDARRRFQCPTLQLPRFEQQRQEGATLGGSSPLLW
;
A
#
# COMPACT_ATOMS: atom_id res chain seq x y z
N PRO A 1 -4.24 -32.14 7.99
CA PRO A 1 -4.15 -31.25 9.18
C PRO A 1 -2.67 -30.93 9.47
N HIS A 2 -2.12 -29.95 8.77
CA HIS A 2 -0.72 -29.56 8.90
C HIS A 2 -0.60 -28.25 9.67
N GLY A 3 0.29 -28.28 10.67
CA GLY A 3 0.49 -27.25 11.68
C GLY A 3 1.09 -25.95 11.15
N VAL A 4 0.74 -24.88 11.85
CA VAL A 4 1.27 -23.52 11.70
C VAL A 4 2.68 -23.48 12.31
N PRO A 5 3.70 -22.94 11.63
CA PRO A 5 5.01 -22.75 12.25
C PRO A 5 5.01 -21.51 13.15
N HIS A 6 5.26 -21.71 14.44
CA HIS A 6 5.51 -20.65 15.40
C HIS A 6 6.97 -20.20 15.31
N GLY A 7 7.18 -18.95 14.87
CA GLY A 7 8.49 -18.31 14.81
C GLY A 7 8.37 -16.81 14.63
N LEU A 8 7.77 -16.11 15.59
CA LEU A 8 7.85 -14.65 15.68
C LEU A 8 8.99 -14.26 16.63
N PRO A 9 9.88 -13.33 16.25
CA PRO A 9 10.93 -12.86 17.15
C PRO A 9 10.32 -11.96 18.25
N HIS A 10 10.49 -12.40 19.50
CA HIS A 10 10.18 -11.61 20.68
C HIS A 10 11.29 -10.57 20.91
N GLY A 11 10.94 -9.28 20.87
CA GLY A 11 11.81 -8.21 21.34
C GLY A 11 11.51 -6.86 20.72
N PHE A 12 10.51 -6.15 21.23
CA PHE A 12 10.39 -4.70 21.01
C PHE A 12 10.25 -4.00 22.37
N PRO A 13 11.04 -2.93 22.63
CA PRO A 13 10.98 -2.19 23.87
C PRO A 13 9.70 -1.35 23.96
N HIS A 14 9.05 -1.41 25.12
CA HIS A 14 7.91 -0.59 25.49
C HIS A 14 8.35 0.86 25.74
N SER A 15 8.04 1.75 24.80
CA SER A 15 7.84 3.18 25.07
C SER A 15 7.46 3.92 23.80
N VAL A 16 6.16 4.23 23.63
CA VAL A 16 5.69 5.27 22.70
C VAL A 16 4.81 6.24 23.49
N PRO A 17 5.14 7.54 23.53
CA PRO A 17 4.33 8.55 24.19
C PRO A 17 3.10 8.92 23.34
N HIS A 18 1.94 9.00 23.99
CA HIS A 18 0.72 9.56 23.39
C HIS A 18 0.86 11.08 23.26
N GLY A 19 0.75 11.59 22.04
CA GLY A 19 0.72 13.03 21.79
C GLY A 19 0.25 13.35 20.38
N VAL A 20 -1.06 13.42 20.18
CA VAL A 20 -1.65 14.20 19.08
C VAL A 20 -2.67 15.16 19.70
N PRO A 21 -2.49 16.48 19.58
CA PRO A 21 -3.44 17.45 20.10
C PRO A 21 -4.60 17.67 19.13
N CYS A 22 -5.81 17.73 19.68
CA CYS A 22 -6.98 18.31 19.05
C CYS A 22 -6.72 19.79 18.72
N ALA A 23 -7.14 20.23 17.54
CA ALA A 23 -7.37 21.65 17.24
C ALA A 23 -8.69 21.79 16.47
N LEU A 24 -9.77 21.94 17.23
CA LEU A 24 -10.98 22.64 16.81
C LEU A 24 -10.69 24.14 16.94
N GLY A 25 -10.87 24.89 15.86
CA GLY A 25 -10.72 26.35 15.83
C GLY A 25 -11.73 26.95 14.85
N SER A 26 -12.77 27.55 15.43
CA SER A 26 -13.88 28.24 14.78
C SER A 26 -13.53 29.71 14.47
N LEU A 27 -14.08 30.23 13.37
CA LEU A 27 -14.47 31.63 13.12
C LEU A 27 -15.61 31.55 12.10
N GLY A 28 -16.82 32.08 12.26
CA GLY A 28 -17.36 33.08 13.17
C GLY A 28 -18.26 34.00 12.35
N SER A 29 -19.57 34.07 12.64
CA SER A 29 -20.47 35.21 12.38
C SER A 29 -21.92 34.82 12.65
N MET A 30 -22.48 35.25 13.78
CA MET A 30 -23.66 36.13 13.84
C MET A 30 -24.01 36.47 15.30
N GLN A 31 -24.48 37.70 15.47
CA GLN A 31 -24.61 38.50 16.69
C GLN A 31 -25.92 38.23 17.50
N PRO A 32 -26.14 38.88 18.67
CA PRO A 32 -26.63 38.23 19.88
C PRO A 32 -28.12 38.45 20.18
N MET A 33 -28.67 37.63 21.07
CA MET A 33 -29.74 38.04 21.97
C MET A 33 -29.45 37.56 23.40
N ALA A 34 -29.52 38.52 24.32
CA ALA A 34 -29.30 38.34 25.74
C ALA A 34 -30.52 37.68 26.39
N ILE A 35 -30.29 36.68 27.25
CA ILE A 35 -31.15 36.36 28.39
C ILE A 35 -30.23 35.92 29.53
N ASP A 36 -30.20 36.75 30.57
CA ASP A 36 -29.68 36.44 31.91
C ASP A 36 -30.79 35.72 32.68
N LEU A 37 -30.48 34.61 33.36
CA LEU A 37 -31.20 34.11 34.54
C LEU A 37 -30.30 33.14 35.32
N SER A 38 -29.69 33.69 36.37
CA SER A 38 -29.21 33.09 37.62
C SER A 38 -29.86 31.78 38.12
N ALA A 39 -29.06 30.77 38.51
CA ALA A 39 -29.18 29.90 39.71
C ALA A 39 -28.22 28.66 39.71
N PRO A 40 -27.84 28.05 40.87
CA PRO A 40 -26.59 27.29 41.09
C PRO A 40 -26.77 25.73 41.12
N PRO A 41 -25.70 24.92 41.38
CA PRO A 41 -25.56 23.56 40.84
C PRO A 41 -26.08 22.43 41.75
N CYS A 42 -26.57 21.34 41.13
CA CYS A 42 -26.81 20.07 41.79
C CYS A 42 -25.69 19.06 41.48
N THR A 43 -24.97 18.69 42.53
CA THR A 43 -24.05 17.55 42.59
C THR A 43 -24.84 16.25 42.70
N THR A 44 -24.43 15.20 41.97
CA THR A 44 -24.85 13.83 42.31
C THR A 44 -23.72 12.85 42.03
N THR A 45 -23.25 12.29 43.14
CA THR A 45 -22.23 11.27 43.30
C THR A 45 -22.76 9.91 42.83
N VAL A 46 -22.02 9.18 41.99
CA VAL A 46 -22.35 7.78 41.65
C VAL A 46 -21.33 6.83 42.28
N HIS A 47 -21.84 6.01 43.20
CA HIS A 47 -21.13 4.93 43.87
C HIS A 47 -20.89 3.73 42.95
N ARG A 48 -19.67 3.18 43.02
CA ARG A 48 -19.21 1.94 42.39
C ARG A 48 -19.39 0.76 43.38
N PRO A 49 -20.01 -0.36 43.00
CA PRO A 49 -19.96 -1.59 43.80
C PRO A 49 -18.70 -2.43 43.49
N LYS A 50 -18.17 -3.02 44.55
CA LYS A 50 -16.95 -3.82 44.67
C LYS A 50 -17.34 -5.31 44.64
N ALA A 51 -16.76 -6.11 43.75
CA ALA A 51 -16.95 -7.57 43.71
C ALA A 51 -15.75 -8.30 44.38
N PRO A 52 -15.98 -9.40 45.13
CA PRO A 52 -14.94 -10.13 45.87
C PRO A 52 -14.18 -11.17 45.02
N PRO A 53 -13.01 -11.67 45.50
CA PRO A 53 -12.08 -12.48 44.71
C PRO A 53 -12.41 -13.97 44.75
N THR A 54 -12.38 -14.63 43.58
CA THR A 54 -12.54 -16.09 43.46
C THR A 54 -11.18 -16.77 43.31
N GLN A 55 -10.89 -17.74 44.18
CA GLN A 55 -9.66 -18.51 44.25
C GLN A 55 -9.58 -19.60 43.17
N LEU A 56 -8.37 -19.85 42.65
CA LEU A 56 -8.03 -20.92 41.72
C LEU A 56 -7.81 -22.27 42.43
N PRO A 57 -8.27 -23.40 41.88
CA PRO A 57 -7.90 -24.74 42.37
C PRO A 57 -6.62 -25.30 41.69
N PRO A 58 -5.94 -26.28 42.34
CA PRO A 58 -4.55 -26.66 42.06
C PRO A 58 -4.37 -27.71 40.95
N VAL A 59 -3.17 -27.65 40.36
CA VAL A 59 -2.59 -28.55 39.34
C VAL A 59 -2.37 -29.97 39.89
N ARG A 60 -2.66 -30.99 39.07
CA ARG A 60 -2.20 -32.39 39.28
C ARG A 60 -1.36 -32.87 38.07
N PRO A 61 -0.31 -33.69 38.25
CA PRO A 61 0.58 -34.12 37.16
C PRO A 61 0.34 -35.56 36.64
N LEU A 62 0.83 -35.77 35.40
CA LEU A 62 1.28 -37.02 34.72
C LEU A 62 0.22 -38.02 34.19
N PRO A 63 0.51 -38.86 33.14
CA PRO A 63 1.78 -39.59 32.93
C PRO A 63 2.36 -39.66 31.49
N ASP A 64 3.60 -40.17 31.46
CA ASP A 64 4.49 -40.46 30.32
C ASP A 64 4.03 -41.59 29.38
N GLY A 65 4.37 -41.43 28.09
CA GLY A 65 4.79 -42.50 27.16
C GLY A 65 3.85 -42.82 25.97
N PRO A 66 4.34 -43.41 24.86
CA PRO A 66 5.69 -43.94 24.61
C PRO A 66 6.44 -43.31 23.41
N ARG A 67 7.76 -43.51 23.45
CA ARG A 67 8.76 -43.28 22.39
C ARG A 67 8.56 -44.23 21.22
N LEU A 68 8.77 -43.74 19.99
CA LEU A 68 8.96 -44.58 18.80
C LEU A 68 10.18 -44.11 17.99
N MET A 69 11.24 -44.92 18.16
CA MET A 69 12.27 -45.36 17.21
C MET A 69 12.62 -44.44 16.03
N SER A 70 13.82 -43.87 16.13
CA SER A 70 14.65 -43.40 15.02
C SER A 70 15.06 -44.55 14.10
N HIS A 71 14.74 -44.45 12.81
CA HIS A 71 15.44 -45.20 11.76
C HIS A 71 16.27 -44.23 10.91
N SER A 72 17.58 -44.33 11.11
CA SER A 72 18.62 -43.88 10.19
C SER A 72 18.53 -44.69 8.91
N THR A 73 18.43 -44.03 7.76
CA THR A 73 18.91 -44.56 6.48
C THR A 73 19.72 -43.49 5.77
N ALA A 74 20.93 -43.90 5.44
CA ALA A 74 21.97 -43.13 4.80
C ALA A 74 21.70 -42.86 3.32
N GLY A 75 22.28 -41.77 2.83
CA GLY A 75 22.95 -41.73 1.53
C GLY A 75 22.06 -41.58 0.29
N VAL A 76 21.84 -40.34 -0.14
CA VAL A 76 21.81 -39.96 -1.56
C VAL A 76 22.46 -38.58 -1.67
N GLY A 77 23.43 -38.44 -2.58
CA GLY A 77 24.25 -37.22 -2.76
C GLY A 77 23.44 -35.98 -3.16
N PRO A 78 24.04 -34.78 -3.10
CA PRO A 78 23.33 -33.54 -3.37
C PRO A 78 22.95 -33.48 -4.86
N VAL A 79 21.66 -33.68 -5.11
CA VAL A 79 21.01 -33.43 -6.39
C VAL A 79 21.04 -31.93 -6.63
N VAL A 80 21.53 -31.52 -7.79
CA VAL A 80 21.62 -30.12 -8.28
C VAL A 80 20.24 -29.47 -8.51
N GLY A 81 19.17 -29.98 -7.87
CA GLY A 81 17.78 -29.53 -7.97
C GLY A 81 17.29 -28.67 -6.79
N GLU A 82 18.04 -28.54 -5.69
CA GLU A 82 17.58 -27.80 -4.50
C GLU A 82 17.64 -26.27 -4.66
N LYS A 83 18.32 -25.74 -5.69
CA LYS A 83 18.46 -24.29 -5.87
C LYS A 83 17.22 -23.58 -6.42
N MET A 84 16.31 -24.27 -7.13
CA MET A 84 15.10 -23.65 -7.68
C MET A 84 13.88 -23.74 -6.77
N ALA A 85 13.82 -24.73 -5.87
CA ALA A 85 12.68 -24.88 -4.95
C ALA A 85 12.65 -23.86 -3.82
N ASN A 86 13.78 -23.18 -3.56
CA ASN A 86 13.95 -22.30 -2.40
C ASN A 86 13.53 -20.84 -2.64
N GLU A 87 13.32 -20.42 -3.90
CA GLU A 87 13.04 -19.02 -4.24
C GLU A 87 11.59 -18.61 -3.88
N PHE A 88 10.68 -19.59 -3.78
CA PHE A 88 9.26 -19.40 -3.47
C PHE A 88 8.83 -20.01 -2.12
N SER A 89 9.75 -20.11 -1.16
CA SER A 89 9.40 -20.46 0.23
C SER A 89 8.68 -19.28 0.92
N MET A 90 7.76 -19.58 1.83
CA MET A 90 7.13 -18.56 2.68
C MET A 90 8.17 -17.80 3.52
N ASP A 91 9.29 -18.45 3.88
CA ASP A 91 10.38 -17.81 4.60
C ASP A 91 11.10 -16.77 3.75
N SER A 92 11.23 -17.03 2.43
CA SER A 92 11.76 -16.07 1.45
C SER A 92 10.87 -14.83 1.40
N TRP A 93 9.55 -15.01 1.35
CA TRP A 93 8.59 -13.89 1.40
C TRP A 93 8.69 -13.13 2.72
N ALA A 94 8.66 -13.82 3.86
CA ALA A 94 8.74 -13.19 5.18
C ALA A 94 10.00 -12.33 5.35
N SER A 95 11.15 -12.78 4.84
CA SER A 95 12.42 -12.03 4.91
C SER A 95 12.41 -10.70 4.15
N ARG A 96 11.46 -10.51 3.24
CA ARG A 96 11.26 -9.31 2.41
C ARG A 96 10.20 -8.36 2.97
N LEU A 97 9.62 -8.70 4.12
CA LEU A 97 8.72 -7.84 4.86
C LEU A 97 9.48 -7.21 6.02
N THR A 98 9.42 -5.89 6.11
CA THR A 98 9.97 -5.17 7.26
C THR A 98 8.94 -4.21 7.84
N PHE A 99 9.03 -3.98 9.15
CA PHE A 99 8.16 -3.05 9.85
C PHE A 99 9.03 -2.12 10.69
N HIS A 100 9.18 -0.87 10.23
CA HIS A 100 10.05 0.11 10.88
C HIS A 100 9.32 1.45 10.99
N GLY A 101 9.36 2.08 12.17
CA GLY A 101 8.72 3.37 12.40
C GLY A 101 7.22 3.36 12.10
N ALA A 102 6.54 2.25 12.42
CA ALA A 102 5.13 1.98 12.11
C ALA A 102 4.78 1.92 10.60
N VAL A 103 5.78 1.79 9.72
CA VAL A 103 5.60 1.64 8.28
C VAL A 103 5.86 0.19 7.88
N LEU A 104 4.86 -0.45 7.28
CA LEU A 104 5.00 -1.73 6.61
C LEU A 104 5.73 -1.53 5.27
N ARG A 105 6.80 -2.28 5.05
CA ARG A 105 7.48 -2.37 3.76
C ARG A 105 7.43 -3.79 3.24
N VAL A 106 7.04 -3.94 1.99
CA VAL A 106 6.99 -5.23 1.28
C VAL A 106 7.82 -5.07 0.01
N ASP A 107 8.87 -5.89 -0.15
CA ASP A 107 9.73 -5.84 -1.34
C ASP A 107 9.83 -7.20 -2.04
N MET A 108 8.89 -7.45 -2.95
CA MET A 108 8.83 -8.64 -3.79
C MET A 108 9.46 -8.42 -5.17
N ARG A 109 10.38 -7.47 -5.29
CA ARG A 109 11.02 -7.17 -6.58
C ARG A 109 11.88 -8.33 -7.07
N GLY A 110 11.81 -8.60 -8.38
CA GLY A 110 12.69 -9.55 -9.04
C GLY A 110 12.46 -11.01 -8.66
N MET A 111 11.32 -11.33 -8.04
CA MET A 111 11.00 -12.67 -7.56
C MET A 111 10.41 -13.58 -8.64
N ARG A 112 10.28 -13.09 -9.88
CA ARG A 112 9.60 -13.77 -11.01
C ARG A 112 8.17 -14.17 -10.66
N PHE A 113 7.45 -13.29 -9.96
CA PHE A 113 6.06 -13.51 -9.63
C PHE A 113 5.19 -13.45 -10.88
N THR A 114 4.49 -14.55 -11.14
CA THR A 114 3.34 -14.66 -12.04
C THR A 114 2.05 -14.44 -11.24
N ASP A 115 0.92 -14.29 -11.94
CA ASP A 115 -0.41 -14.17 -11.30
C ASP A 115 -0.72 -15.32 -10.32
N SER A 116 -0.25 -16.52 -10.65
CA SER A 116 -0.42 -17.70 -9.80
C SER A 116 0.37 -17.60 -8.49
N GLN A 117 1.58 -17.04 -8.53
CA GLN A 117 2.41 -16.85 -7.35
C GLN A 117 1.91 -15.67 -6.51
N VAL A 118 1.46 -14.58 -7.15
CA VAL A 118 0.75 -13.50 -6.48
C VAL A 118 -0.49 -14.03 -5.76
N ALA A 119 -1.27 -14.90 -6.38
CA ALA A 119 -2.43 -15.51 -5.72
C ALA A 119 -2.05 -16.29 -4.46
N ARG A 120 -0.96 -17.07 -4.51
CA ARG A 120 -0.43 -17.78 -3.32
C ARG A 120 0.07 -16.82 -2.26
N TRP A 121 0.76 -15.76 -2.66
CA TRP A 121 1.21 -14.72 -1.75
C TRP A 121 0.02 -14.00 -1.09
N CYS A 122 -1.02 -13.64 -1.85
CA CYS A 122 -2.25 -13.02 -1.33
C CYS A 122 -3.08 -13.95 -0.44
N ALA A 123 -2.91 -15.28 -0.56
CA ALA A 123 -3.50 -16.23 0.38
C ALA A 123 -2.70 -16.31 1.70
N TRP A 124 -1.40 -16.07 1.65
CA TRP A 124 -0.50 -16.13 2.80
C TRP A 124 -0.43 -14.80 3.58
N ALA A 125 -0.34 -13.67 2.89
CA ALA A 125 -0.13 -12.35 3.46
C ALA A 125 -1.15 -11.91 4.54
N PRO A 126 -2.45 -12.26 4.48
CA PRO A 126 -3.41 -11.94 5.55
C PRO A 126 -2.97 -12.44 6.93
N ALA A 127 -2.32 -13.61 7.01
CA ALA A 127 -1.83 -14.15 8.27
C ALA A 127 -0.80 -13.25 8.96
N LEU A 128 -0.15 -12.35 8.20
CA LEU A 128 0.77 -11.33 8.72
C LEU A 128 0.09 -9.98 8.93
N PHE A 129 -0.78 -9.56 8.02
CA PHE A 129 -1.40 -8.23 8.08
C PHE A 129 -2.48 -8.13 9.15
N GLU A 130 -3.33 -9.15 9.29
CA GLU A 130 -4.46 -9.11 10.21
C GLU A 130 -4.05 -8.98 11.68
N PRO A 131 -3.02 -9.70 12.20
CA PRO A 131 -2.55 -9.47 13.56
C PRO A 131 -2.06 -8.04 13.78
N LEU A 132 -1.37 -7.45 12.81
CA LEU A 132 -0.87 -6.07 12.92
C LEU A 132 -2.03 -5.06 13.00
N VAL A 133 -3.06 -5.22 12.16
CA VAL A 133 -4.29 -4.40 12.20
C VAL A 133 -5.03 -4.57 13.52
N LYS A 134 -5.13 -5.81 14.03
CA LYS A 134 -5.78 -6.09 15.32
C LYS A 134 -5.03 -5.44 16.49
N LEU A 135 -3.70 -5.46 16.47
CA LEU A 135 -2.86 -4.87 17.50
C LEU A 135 -2.87 -3.33 17.45
N SER A 136 -2.86 -2.73 16.26
CA SER A 136 -2.93 -1.28 16.09
C SER A 136 -4.35 -0.73 16.32
N GLN A 137 -5.37 -1.57 16.23
CA GLN A 137 -6.79 -1.17 16.18
C GLN A 137 -7.09 -0.15 15.08
N ALA A 138 -6.27 -0.14 14.03
CA ALA A 138 -6.35 0.82 12.93
C ALA A 138 -5.80 0.21 11.63
N PRO A 139 -6.28 0.66 10.46
CA PRO A 139 -5.70 0.29 9.17
C PRO A 139 -4.18 0.45 9.14
N LEU A 140 -3.48 -0.43 8.41
CA LEU A 140 -2.06 -0.22 8.14
C LEU A 140 -1.93 0.91 7.14
N ALA A 141 -1.50 2.07 7.61
CA ALA A 141 -1.32 3.26 6.80
C ALA A 141 0.12 3.41 6.33
N ASN A 142 0.29 4.19 5.26
CA ASN A 142 1.58 4.59 4.70
C ASN A 142 2.51 3.43 4.30
N ALA A 143 1.97 2.26 3.95
CA ALA A 143 2.80 1.14 3.51
C ALA A 143 3.59 1.49 2.24
N VAL A 144 4.76 0.89 2.09
CA VAL A 144 5.58 0.96 0.88
C VAL A 144 5.68 -0.44 0.30
N ILE A 145 5.06 -0.66 -0.85
CA ILE A 145 4.92 -1.99 -1.44
C ILE A 145 5.51 -1.99 -2.85
N SER A 146 6.43 -2.93 -3.11
CA SER A 146 7.00 -3.15 -4.43
C SER A 146 6.80 -4.60 -4.88
N PHE A 147 6.21 -4.74 -6.07
CA PHE A 147 6.14 -5.97 -6.87
C PHE A 147 6.80 -5.75 -8.24
N ALA A 148 7.73 -4.80 -8.33
CA ALA A 148 8.38 -4.44 -9.58
C ALA A 148 9.23 -5.60 -10.13
N GLU A 149 9.55 -5.59 -11.43
CA GLU A 149 10.46 -6.56 -12.06
C GLU A 149 9.98 -8.01 -11.87
N ASN A 150 8.72 -8.27 -12.23
CA ASN A 150 8.10 -9.58 -12.18
C ASN A 150 7.33 -9.86 -13.49
N GLU A 151 6.54 -10.92 -13.50
CA GLU A 151 5.74 -11.39 -14.64
C GLU A 151 4.25 -11.29 -14.32
N ILE A 152 3.84 -10.25 -13.57
CA ILE A 152 2.49 -10.07 -13.08
C ILE A 152 1.63 -9.46 -14.19
N GLY A 153 0.49 -10.09 -14.48
CA GLY A 153 -0.55 -9.59 -15.36
C GLY A 153 -1.69 -8.94 -14.58
N ASP A 154 -2.76 -8.59 -15.30
CA ASP A 154 -3.91 -7.87 -14.72
C ASP A 154 -4.62 -8.68 -13.62
N GLU A 155 -4.67 -10.02 -13.75
CA GLU A 155 -5.29 -10.90 -12.75
C GLU A 155 -4.50 -10.88 -11.44
N GLY A 156 -3.17 -10.91 -11.50
CA GLY A 156 -2.31 -10.82 -10.33
C GLY A 156 -2.42 -9.45 -9.67
N PHE A 157 -2.38 -8.36 -10.45
CA PHE A 157 -2.59 -7.02 -9.90
C PHE A 157 -3.97 -6.87 -9.25
N GLY A 158 -5.02 -7.42 -9.86
CA GLY A 158 -6.36 -7.46 -9.28
C GLY A 158 -6.38 -8.13 -7.90
N LYS A 159 -5.65 -9.24 -7.72
CA LYS A 159 -5.51 -9.92 -6.42
C LYS A 159 -4.73 -9.10 -5.40
N ILE A 160 -3.74 -8.32 -5.82
CA ILE A 160 -3.03 -7.38 -4.94
C ILE A 160 -4.02 -6.30 -4.48
N ALA A 161 -4.75 -5.67 -5.39
CA ALA A 161 -5.73 -4.64 -5.07
C ALA A 161 -6.84 -5.15 -4.13
N GLU A 162 -7.35 -6.36 -4.37
CA GLU A 162 -8.33 -7.02 -3.51
C GLU A 162 -7.77 -7.23 -2.09
N LEU A 163 -6.55 -7.78 -1.99
CA LEU A 163 -5.90 -8.01 -0.71
C LEU A 163 -5.72 -6.70 0.07
N LEU A 164 -5.18 -5.65 -0.56
CA LEU A 164 -4.94 -4.36 0.09
C LEU A 164 -6.25 -3.77 0.64
N THR A 165 -7.33 -3.84 -0.15
CA THR A 165 -8.66 -3.39 0.28
C THR A 165 -9.19 -4.23 1.44
N ARG A 166 -9.16 -5.56 1.31
CA ARG A 166 -9.70 -6.50 2.30
C ARG A 166 -8.96 -6.42 3.65
N CYS A 167 -7.64 -6.31 3.61
CA CYS A 167 -6.80 -6.23 4.80
C CYS A 167 -6.60 -4.78 5.30
N GLN A 168 -7.26 -3.79 4.69
CA GLN A 168 -7.13 -2.37 5.03
C GLN A 168 -5.67 -1.90 5.09
N VAL A 169 -4.90 -2.28 4.08
CA VAL A 169 -3.50 -1.87 3.93
C VAL A 169 -3.43 -0.75 2.91
N HIS A 170 -3.39 0.49 3.39
CA HIS A 170 -3.18 1.66 2.56
C HIS A 170 -1.69 1.83 2.23
N CYS A 171 -1.39 2.15 0.96
CA CYS A 171 -0.03 2.38 0.49
C CYS A 171 0.23 3.86 0.28
N ALA A 172 1.31 4.40 0.88
CA ALA A 172 1.84 5.69 0.45
C ALA A 172 2.59 5.56 -0.88
N CYS A 173 3.25 4.41 -1.11
CA CYS A 173 3.97 4.12 -2.34
C CYS A 173 3.65 2.70 -2.82
N LEU A 174 3.22 2.56 -4.07
CA LEU A 174 2.97 1.29 -4.74
C LEU A 174 3.80 1.23 -6.03
N ASP A 175 4.69 0.24 -6.12
CA ASP A 175 5.59 0.07 -7.26
C ASP A 175 5.36 -1.28 -7.93
N VAL A 176 4.73 -1.25 -9.11
CA VAL A 176 4.42 -2.42 -9.95
C VAL A 176 5.03 -2.27 -11.35
N SER A 177 6.09 -1.47 -11.46
CA SER A 177 6.83 -1.26 -12.72
C SER A 177 7.47 -2.56 -13.24
N ARG A 178 7.73 -2.64 -14.54
CA ARG A 178 8.37 -3.81 -15.18
C ARG A 178 7.61 -5.11 -14.91
N ASN A 179 6.36 -5.13 -15.35
CA ASN A 179 5.44 -6.27 -15.31
C ASN A 179 4.70 -6.37 -16.65
N CYS A 180 3.63 -7.17 -16.71
CA CYS A 180 2.81 -7.37 -17.91
C CYS A 180 1.42 -6.70 -17.78
N LEU A 181 1.34 -5.56 -17.07
CA LEU A 181 0.07 -4.89 -16.78
C LEU A 181 -0.47 -4.12 -18.01
N THR A 182 -1.78 -4.13 -18.19
CA THR A 182 -2.45 -3.44 -19.30
C THR A 182 -3.40 -2.35 -18.77
N ASP A 183 -4.19 -1.75 -19.67
CA ASP A 183 -5.23 -0.77 -19.33
C ASP A 183 -6.21 -1.29 -18.27
N LYS A 184 -6.44 -2.61 -18.18
CA LYS A 184 -7.28 -3.21 -17.14
C LYS A 184 -6.72 -2.96 -15.74
N SER A 185 -5.41 -3.10 -15.55
CA SER A 185 -4.76 -2.80 -14.27
C SER A 185 -4.83 -1.32 -13.91
N VAL A 186 -4.81 -0.42 -14.89
CA VAL A 186 -4.97 1.02 -14.65
C VAL A 186 -6.38 1.33 -14.16
N CYS A 187 -7.41 0.69 -14.73
CA CYS A 187 -8.77 0.78 -14.20
C CYS A 187 -8.89 0.20 -12.78
N ALA A 188 -8.30 -0.98 -12.53
CA ALA A 188 -8.27 -1.57 -11.20
C ALA A 188 -7.54 -0.68 -10.18
N LEU A 189 -6.52 0.07 -10.60
CA LEU A 189 -5.86 1.07 -9.78
C LEU A 189 -6.79 2.25 -9.47
N ALA A 190 -7.55 2.76 -10.44
CA ALA A 190 -8.55 3.81 -10.20
C ALA A 190 -9.57 3.35 -9.14
N ASP A 191 -10.08 2.13 -9.27
CA ASP A 191 -10.98 1.53 -8.29
C ASP A 191 -10.31 1.42 -6.91
N LEU A 192 -9.06 0.95 -6.84
CA LEU A 192 -8.31 0.84 -5.59
C LEU A 192 -8.13 2.20 -4.90
N LEU A 193 -7.75 3.24 -5.65
CA LEU A 193 -7.59 4.60 -5.12
C LEU A 193 -8.89 5.12 -4.49
N SER A 194 -10.05 4.79 -5.06
CA SER A 194 -11.36 5.19 -4.53
C SER A 194 -11.74 4.52 -3.19
N LYS A 195 -11.07 3.42 -2.81
CA LYS A 195 -11.40 2.66 -1.58
C LYS A 195 -10.74 3.20 -0.32
N PHE A 196 -9.77 4.09 -0.44
CA PHE A 196 -9.02 4.62 0.70
C PHE A 196 -9.23 6.12 0.85
N THR A 197 -9.50 6.56 2.08
CA THR A 197 -9.63 7.99 2.40
C THR A 197 -8.26 8.68 2.55
N SER A 198 -7.21 7.90 2.79
CA SER A 198 -5.83 8.39 2.85
C SER A 198 -5.24 8.48 1.43
N PRO A 199 -4.36 9.45 1.15
CA PRO A 199 -3.80 9.62 -0.17
C PRO A 199 -2.60 8.70 -0.42
N PHE A 200 -2.58 8.12 -1.61
CA PHE A 200 -1.36 7.57 -2.21
C PHE A 200 -0.46 8.73 -2.60
N LEU A 201 0.83 8.63 -2.30
CA LEU A 201 1.81 9.66 -2.66
C LEU A 201 2.43 9.36 -4.03
N GLU A 202 2.72 8.09 -4.30
CA GLU A 202 3.36 7.65 -5.53
C GLU A 202 2.86 6.28 -5.97
N VAL A 203 2.52 6.16 -7.25
CA VAL A 203 2.27 4.89 -7.91
C VAL A 203 3.16 4.79 -9.14
N ARG A 204 3.93 3.70 -9.24
CA ARG A 204 4.80 3.40 -10.37
C ARG A 204 4.25 2.22 -11.15
N MET A 205 3.99 2.43 -12.44
CA MET A 205 3.59 1.41 -13.40
C MET A 205 4.42 1.56 -14.69
N GLU A 206 5.69 1.92 -14.53
CA GLU A 206 6.62 2.10 -15.65
C GLU A 206 6.90 0.76 -16.34
N ASP A 207 7.32 0.79 -17.60
CA ASP A 207 7.76 -0.41 -18.33
C ASP A 207 6.72 -1.57 -18.33
N ASN A 208 5.44 -1.25 -18.54
CA ASN A 208 4.33 -2.20 -18.65
C ASN A 208 3.72 -2.20 -20.07
N CYS A 209 2.54 -2.80 -20.24
CA CYS A 209 1.82 -2.94 -21.51
C CYS A 209 0.58 -2.01 -21.62
N ILE A 210 0.60 -0.85 -20.96
CA ILE A 210 -0.50 0.13 -20.97
C ILE A 210 -0.53 0.86 -22.32
N ARG A 211 -1.72 1.08 -22.90
CA ARG A 211 -1.89 1.69 -24.24
C ARG A 211 -2.94 2.80 -24.25
N GLY A 212 -4.09 2.52 -23.67
CA GLY A 212 -5.23 3.40 -23.67
C GLY A 212 -5.13 4.54 -22.65
N SER A 213 -5.88 5.62 -22.93
CA SER A 213 -6.03 6.75 -22.01
C SER A 213 -7.22 6.62 -21.06
N TYR A 214 -8.07 5.61 -21.24
CA TYR A 214 -9.31 5.44 -20.48
C TYR A 214 -9.05 5.23 -18.99
N GLY A 215 -8.21 4.26 -18.61
CA GLY A 215 -7.87 4.01 -17.20
C GLY A 215 -7.18 5.22 -16.55
N ILE A 216 -6.34 5.93 -17.28
CA ILE A 216 -5.66 7.14 -16.79
C ILE A 216 -6.68 8.25 -16.49
N THR A 217 -7.68 8.40 -17.36
CA THR A 217 -8.80 9.31 -17.13
C THR A 217 -9.63 8.90 -15.92
N GLN A 218 -9.85 7.60 -15.71
CA GLN A 218 -10.56 7.09 -14.53
C GLN A 218 -9.82 7.35 -13.22
N ILE A 219 -8.49 7.23 -13.22
CA ILE A 219 -7.66 7.67 -12.09
C ILE A 219 -7.91 9.15 -11.82
N ALA A 220 -7.86 10.01 -12.84
CA ALA A 220 -8.08 11.44 -12.67
C ALA A 220 -9.47 11.80 -12.14
N GLN A 221 -10.53 11.11 -12.59
CA GLN A 221 -11.88 11.26 -12.04
C GLN A 221 -11.92 10.87 -10.55
N SER A 222 -11.30 9.73 -10.21
CA SER A 222 -11.21 9.25 -8.83
C SER A 222 -10.48 10.25 -7.92
N LEU A 223 -9.43 10.90 -8.43
CA LEU A 223 -8.67 11.90 -7.68
C LEU A 223 -9.42 13.23 -7.55
N GLN A 224 -10.14 13.67 -8.59
CA GLN A 224 -10.87 14.94 -8.60
C GLN A 224 -11.95 15.00 -7.51
N GLY A 225 -12.67 13.90 -7.32
CA GLY A 225 -13.73 13.78 -6.30
C GLY A 225 -13.22 13.52 -4.88
N HIS A 226 -11.90 13.45 -4.68
CA HIS A 226 -11.33 12.92 -3.45
C HIS A 226 -10.69 14.00 -2.56
N ASP A 227 -11.17 14.10 -1.33
CA ASP A 227 -10.83 15.19 -0.40
C ASP A 227 -9.34 15.25 -0.03
N ALA A 228 -8.61 14.13 -0.14
CA ALA A 228 -7.19 14.07 0.16
C ALA A 228 -6.26 14.64 -0.93
N TYR A 229 -6.77 15.01 -2.12
CA TYR A 229 -5.93 15.50 -3.23
C TYR A 229 -6.27 16.92 -3.71
N PRO A 230 -5.28 17.77 -4.02
CA PRO A 230 -3.84 17.54 -3.82
C PRO A 230 -3.48 17.40 -2.34
N ILE A 231 -2.36 16.75 -2.08
CA ILE A 231 -1.98 16.25 -0.76
C ILE A 231 -1.37 17.40 0.05
N TRP A 232 -1.90 17.68 1.23
CA TRP A 232 -1.26 18.63 2.14
C TRP A 232 -0.09 17.99 2.88
N ARG A 233 1.13 18.48 2.63
CA ARG A 233 2.32 18.13 3.38
C ARG A 233 2.56 19.13 4.50
N ALA A 234 2.26 18.72 5.73
CA ALA A 234 2.37 19.57 6.91
C ALA A 234 3.83 19.98 7.23
N ASP A 235 4.78 19.08 6.96
CA ASP A 235 6.21 19.31 7.16
C ASP A 235 6.76 20.40 6.22
N ALA A 236 6.33 20.38 4.96
CA ALA A 236 6.73 21.36 3.96
C ALA A 236 5.76 22.56 3.84
N LYS A 237 4.64 22.53 4.57
CA LYS A 237 3.54 23.52 4.53
C LYS A 237 3.08 23.85 3.10
N GLN A 238 2.93 22.82 2.27
CA GLN A 238 2.57 22.97 0.87
C GLN A 238 1.69 21.81 0.40
N TYR A 239 0.91 22.06 -0.65
CA TYR A 239 0.22 21.02 -1.41
C TYR A 239 1.18 20.37 -2.40
N VAL A 240 1.06 19.05 -2.57
CA VAL A 240 1.80 18.27 -3.57
C VAL A 240 0.85 17.38 -4.38
N PRO A 241 1.14 17.14 -5.67
CA PRO A 241 0.38 16.19 -6.47
C PRO A 241 0.65 14.75 -6.03
N ILE A 242 -0.25 13.83 -6.40
CA ILE A 242 0.11 12.41 -6.48
C ILE A 242 1.04 12.19 -7.68
N LEU A 243 2.06 11.36 -7.49
CA LEU A 243 2.99 10.98 -8.54
C LEU A 243 2.54 9.69 -9.22
N LEU A 244 2.22 9.74 -10.51
CA LEU A 244 1.86 8.57 -11.30
C LEU A 244 2.88 8.39 -12.43
N LYS A 245 3.76 7.39 -12.29
CA LYS A 245 4.83 7.12 -13.27
C LYS A 245 4.37 6.07 -14.27
N LEU A 246 4.28 6.48 -15.54
CA LEU A 246 3.75 5.70 -16.66
C LEU A 246 4.71 5.64 -17.86
N SER A 247 5.95 6.11 -17.73
CA SER A 247 6.95 5.98 -18.80
C SER A 247 7.27 4.53 -19.15
N GLY A 248 7.70 4.27 -20.37
CA GLY A 248 8.05 2.93 -20.84
C GLY A 248 6.85 2.03 -21.16
N ASN A 249 5.64 2.58 -21.23
CA ASN A 249 4.45 1.87 -21.72
C ASN A 249 4.31 2.02 -23.24
N PHE A 250 3.15 1.69 -23.81
CA PHE A 250 2.84 1.81 -25.23
C PHE A 250 1.66 2.76 -25.45
N ILE A 251 1.61 3.86 -24.69
CA ILE A 251 0.50 4.81 -24.72
C ILE A 251 0.39 5.42 -26.13
N GLU A 252 -0.76 5.26 -26.77
CA GLU A 252 -0.94 5.55 -28.21
C GLU A 252 -0.92 7.04 -28.54
N ASP A 253 -1.44 7.89 -27.65
CA ASP A 253 -1.50 9.35 -27.81
C ASP A 253 -1.07 10.04 -26.51
N PRO A 254 0.24 10.02 -26.16
CA PRO A 254 0.73 10.62 -24.93
C PRO A 254 0.53 12.14 -24.92
N ALA A 255 0.71 12.81 -26.06
CA ALA A 255 0.57 14.26 -26.18
C ALA A 255 -0.87 14.76 -25.94
N GLY A 256 -1.89 13.99 -26.34
CA GLY A 256 -3.29 14.36 -26.15
C GLY A 256 -3.85 14.09 -24.75
N ILE A 257 -3.21 13.21 -23.96
CA ILE A 257 -3.71 12.83 -22.62
C ILE A 257 -3.74 14.00 -21.64
N PRO A 258 -2.69 14.84 -21.49
CA PRO A 258 -2.71 15.97 -20.57
C PRO A 258 -3.92 16.89 -20.76
N GLN A 259 -4.34 17.12 -22.01
CA GLN A 259 -5.51 17.94 -22.31
C GLN A 259 -6.82 17.23 -21.90
N ARG A 260 -6.96 15.92 -22.16
CA ARG A 260 -8.10 15.12 -21.68
C ARG A 260 -8.20 15.10 -20.15
N LEU A 261 -7.06 15.02 -19.48
CA LEU A 261 -6.98 15.07 -18.01
C LEU A 261 -7.36 16.45 -17.46
N ARG A 262 -6.99 17.53 -18.14
CA ARG A 262 -7.39 18.89 -17.77
C ARG A 262 -8.91 19.06 -17.80
N GLU A 263 -9.55 18.58 -18.86
CA GLU A 263 -11.00 18.62 -19.04
C GLU A 263 -11.71 17.80 -17.94
N THR A 264 -11.14 16.64 -17.61
CA THR A 264 -11.63 15.77 -16.56
C THR A 264 -11.53 16.44 -15.18
N MET A 265 -10.35 16.96 -14.81
CA MET A 265 -10.07 17.44 -13.45
C MET A 265 -10.51 18.89 -13.18
N GLY A 266 -11.24 19.55 -14.09
CA GLY A 266 -11.75 20.91 -13.86
C GLY A 266 -10.72 22.02 -14.07
N GLY A 267 -9.73 21.83 -14.95
CA GLY A 267 -9.05 22.93 -15.63
C GLY A 267 -7.55 23.10 -15.40
N LEU A 268 -6.96 22.49 -14.36
CA LEU A 268 -5.49 22.46 -14.19
C LEU A 268 -4.89 21.30 -14.99
N LEU A 269 -3.85 21.61 -15.78
CA LEU A 269 -3.07 20.58 -16.46
C LEU A 269 -2.33 19.72 -15.43
N PRO A 270 -2.19 18.40 -15.68
CA PRO A 270 -1.26 17.59 -14.90
C PRO A 270 0.17 18.13 -15.08
N CYS A 271 0.99 17.97 -14.05
CA CYS A 271 2.40 18.34 -14.14
C CYS A 271 3.18 17.26 -14.91
N LEU A 272 3.95 17.63 -15.93
CA LEU A 272 4.79 16.68 -16.68
C LEU A 272 6.27 16.72 -16.25
N ALA A 273 6.63 17.61 -15.33
CA ALA A 273 8.01 17.76 -14.88
C ALA A 273 8.48 16.53 -14.09
N GLU A 274 9.76 16.20 -14.20
CA GLU A 274 10.38 15.14 -13.39
C GLU A 274 10.49 15.55 -11.93
N GLU A 275 10.91 16.78 -11.70
CA GLU A 275 11.08 17.35 -10.37
C GLU A 275 9.76 17.96 -9.86
N PRO A 276 9.44 17.84 -8.56
CA PRO A 276 8.30 18.52 -7.97
C PRO A 276 8.58 20.04 -7.97
N LEU A 277 8.11 20.72 -9.01
CA LEU A 277 8.27 22.17 -9.19
C LEU A 277 7.33 23.01 -8.29
N PHE A 278 6.48 22.38 -7.48
CA PHE A 278 5.41 23.05 -6.72
C PHE A 278 5.84 23.61 -5.35
N ARG A 279 7.08 24.10 -5.25
CA ARG A 279 7.71 24.54 -3.99
C ARG A 279 6.98 25.68 -3.25
N ASP A 280 5.99 26.31 -3.88
CA ASP A 280 5.23 27.44 -3.33
C ASP A 280 3.71 27.26 -3.32
N ALA A 281 3.19 26.07 -3.59
CA ALA A 281 1.75 25.82 -3.65
C ALA A 281 1.11 25.76 -2.24
N ARG A 282 0.99 26.90 -1.57
CA ARG A 282 0.34 27.01 -0.25
C ARG A 282 -1.18 26.94 -0.32
N ARG A 283 -1.76 27.13 -1.51
CA ARG A 283 -3.21 27.03 -1.75
C ARG A 283 -3.51 25.81 -2.62
N ARG A 284 -4.59 25.10 -2.28
CA ARG A 284 -5.00 23.85 -2.94
C ARG A 284 -5.14 24.01 -4.46
N PHE A 285 -5.76 25.12 -4.91
CA PHE A 285 -5.99 25.41 -6.33
C PHE A 285 -4.75 25.84 -7.12
N GLN A 286 -3.59 25.98 -6.48
CA GLN A 286 -2.32 26.28 -7.15
C GLN A 286 -1.50 25.02 -7.43
N CYS A 287 -1.86 23.90 -6.81
CA CYS A 287 -1.21 22.61 -7.00
C CYS A 287 -2.05 21.77 -7.95
N PRO A 288 -1.50 21.26 -9.06
CA PRO A 288 -2.19 20.22 -9.81
C PRO A 288 -2.39 18.99 -8.92
N THR A 289 -3.46 18.26 -9.16
CA THR A 289 -3.79 17.04 -8.43
C THR A 289 -2.82 15.91 -8.79
N LEU A 290 -2.39 15.86 -10.05
CA LEU A 290 -1.65 14.75 -10.64
C LEU A 290 -0.35 15.23 -11.29
N GLN A 291 0.74 14.48 -11.07
CA GLN A 291 2.01 14.64 -11.77
C GLN A 291 2.36 13.35 -12.52
N LEU A 292 2.79 13.50 -13.77
CA LEU A 292 3.13 12.45 -14.72
C LEU A 292 4.57 12.64 -15.22
N PRO A 293 5.58 12.27 -14.43
CA PRO A 293 6.98 12.39 -14.84
C PRO A 293 7.26 11.56 -16.08
N ARG A 294 8.08 12.10 -16.99
CA ARG A 294 8.55 11.39 -18.19
C ARG A 294 7.42 10.81 -19.05
N PHE A 295 6.22 11.38 -18.98
CA PHE A 295 5.04 10.80 -19.61
C PHE A 295 5.17 10.64 -21.13
N GLU A 296 5.91 11.53 -21.80
CA GLU A 296 6.18 11.42 -23.24
C GLU A 296 7.13 10.28 -23.62
N GLN A 297 7.84 9.69 -22.64
CA GLN A 297 8.79 8.60 -22.89
C GLN A 297 8.03 7.27 -22.96
N GLN A 298 7.43 6.99 -24.11
CA GLN A 298 6.72 5.73 -24.40
C GLN A 298 7.53 4.85 -25.36
N ARG A 299 7.40 3.53 -25.22
CA ARG A 299 7.96 2.55 -26.16
C ARG A 299 7.19 2.60 -27.47
N GLN A 300 7.90 2.51 -28.59
CA GLN A 300 7.29 2.36 -29.90
C GLN A 300 7.06 0.87 -30.21
N GLU A 301 5.87 0.53 -30.71
CA GLU A 301 5.66 -0.79 -31.28
C GLU A 301 6.48 -0.94 -32.56
N GLY A 302 7.30 -1.99 -32.65
CA GLY A 302 8.03 -2.29 -33.87
C GLY A 302 9.38 -1.59 -34.03
N ALA A 303 10.01 -1.10 -32.96
CA ALA A 303 11.47 -0.97 -32.89
C ALA A 303 12.13 -2.37 -32.86
N THR A 304 11.86 -3.13 -33.92
CA THR A 304 12.68 -4.25 -34.35
C THR A 304 14.09 -3.72 -34.55
N LEU A 305 15.04 -4.55 -34.16
CA LEU A 305 16.47 -4.39 -34.32
C LEU A 305 16.84 -4.08 -35.78
N GLY A 306 16.70 -2.81 -36.19
CA GLY A 306 17.36 -2.23 -37.35
C GLY A 306 18.80 -1.93 -36.98
N GLY A 307 19.56 -2.98 -36.69
CA GLY A 307 20.90 -2.86 -36.15
C GLY A 307 21.44 -4.23 -35.78
N SER A 308 21.60 -5.09 -36.79
CA SER A 308 22.54 -6.21 -36.70
C SER A 308 23.89 -5.68 -36.22
N SER A 309 24.20 -5.89 -34.94
CA SER A 309 25.55 -6.20 -34.53
C SER A 309 25.48 -7.57 -33.89
N PRO A 310 26.04 -8.61 -34.53
CA PRO A 310 26.38 -9.80 -33.79
C PRO A 310 27.52 -9.40 -32.85
N LEU A 311 27.52 -9.98 -31.65
CA LEU A 311 28.69 -10.32 -30.82
C LEU A 311 28.38 -10.15 -29.32
N LEU A 312 28.31 -11.32 -28.68
CA LEU A 312 29.02 -11.69 -27.45
C LEU A 312 28.31 -11.51 -26.08
N TRP A 313 27.90 -12.70 -25.59
CA TRP A 313 27.61 -13.20 -24.23
C TRP A 313 26.24 -12.89 -23.61
#